data_AF-A0A9X5SB66-F1
#
_entry.id   AF-A0A9X5SB66-F1
#
_cell.length_a   1.000
_cell.length_b   1.000
_cell.length_c   1.000
_cell.angle_alpha   90.00
_cell.angle_beta   90.00
_cell.angle_gamma   90.00
#
_symmetry.space_group_name_H-M   'P 1'
#
loop_
_entity.id
_entity.type
_entity.pdbx_description
1 polymer ?
#
loop_
_entity_poly.entity_id
_entity_poly.type
_entity_poly.pdbx_seq_one_letter_code
_entity_poly.pdbx_strand_id
1 'polypeptide(L)'
;MVVNHKNEFSKEYWDSEYEQEFVDFFRKNHQLLRLNNADDLRIFIEAYYSDQCNFEIFNSELLVELAKYKVSLPISVYYCDND
;
A
#
# COMPACT_ATOMS: atom_id res chain seq x y z
N MET A 1 -7.57 -20.25 -3.01
CA MET A 1 -7.80 -19.24 -1.97
C MET A 1 -7.66 -17.89 -2.65
N VAL A 2 -8.70 -17.05 -2.58
CA VAL A 2 -8.67 -15.72 -3.21
C VAL A 2 -8.44 -14.72 -2.10
N VAL A 3 -7.30 -14.03 -2.13
CA VAL A 3 -6.96 -12.99 -1.16
C VAL A 3 -7.05 -11.66 -1.90
N ASN A 4 -8.20 -11.00 -1.81
CA ASN A 4 -8.45 -9.74 -2.51
C ASN A 4 -8.51 -8.58 -1.51
N HIS A 5 -7.82 -7.48 -1.83
CA HIS A 5 -8.05 -6.20 -1.17
C HIS A 5 -9.38 -5.60 -1.65
N LYS A 6 -10.11 -4.91 -0.78
CA LYS A 6 -11.48 -4.47 -1.07
C LYS A 6 -11.54 -3.27 -2.02
N ASN A 7 -10.50 -2.43 -1.99
CA ASN A 7 -10.40 -1.20 -2.76
C ASN A 7 -9.10 -1.21 -3.60
N GLU A 8 -9.21 -0.94 -4.90
CA GLU A 8 -8.04 -0.90 -5.80
C GLU A 8 -7.33 0.47 -5.77
N PHE A 9 -8.08 1.54 -5.47
CA PHE A 9 -7.58 2.92 -5.48
C PHE A 9 -7.95 3.66 -4.18
N SER A 10 -7.08 4.58 -3.74
CA SER A 10 -7.37 5.52 -2.66
C SER A 10 -8.32 6.62 -3.12
N LYS A 11 -8.84 7.39 -2.16
CA LYS A 11 -9.53 8.66 -2.45
C LYS A 11 -8.53 9.74 -2.86
N GLU A 12 -9.05 10.86 -3.37
CA GLU A 12 -8.29 12.06 -3.75
C GLU A 12 -7.48 12.65 -2.59
N TYR A 13 -7.98 12.53 -1.36
CA TYR A 13 -7.30 12.92 -0.13
C TYR A 13 -6.87 11.70 0.67
N TRP A 14 -5.99 11.93 1.65
CA TRP A 14 -5.54 10.89 2.58
C TRP A 14 -6.72 10.05 3.10
N ASP A 15 -6.58 8.74 2.93
CA ASP A 15 -7.59 7.76 3.29
C ASP A 15 -6.98 6.76 4.29
N SER A 16 -7.13 7.10 5.57
CA SER A 16 -6.61 6.29 6.67
C SER A 16 -7.25 4.90 6.74
N GLU A 17 -8.50 4.77 6.32
CA GLU A 17 -9.20 3.49 6.28
C GLU A 17 -8.61 2.61 5.18
N TYR A 18 -8.36 3.18 3.99
CA TYR A 18 -7.69 2.49 2.89
C TYR A 18 -6.30 1.97 3.29
N GLU A 19 -5.48 2.82 3.91
CA GLU A 19 -4.16 2.42 4.42
C GLU A 19 -4.27 1.34 5.51
N GLN A 20 -5.24 1.48 6.43
CA GLN A 20 -5.46 0.51 7.50
C GLN A 20 -5.84 -0.88 6.95
N GLU A 21 -6.58 -0.96 5.84
CA GLU A 21 -6.95 -2.22 5.19
C GLU A 21 -5.71 -3.02 4.72
N PHE A 22 -4.67 -2.37 4.21
CA PHE A 22 -3.40 -3.06 3.86
C PHE A 22 -2.69 -3.62 5.10
N VAL A 23 -2.60 -2.83 6.16
CA VAL A 23 -2.01 -3.29 7.42
C VAL A 23 -2.77 -4.50 7.96
N ASP A 24 -4.11 -4.44 7.91
CA ASP A 24 -5.00 -5.52 8.32
C ASP A 24 -4.84 -6.78 7.46
N PHE A 25 -4.65 -6.62 6.15
CA PHE A 25 -4.37 -7.72 5.22
C PHE A 25 -3.12 -8.47 5.66
N PHE A 26 -2.00 -7.77 5.87
CA PHE A 26 -0.76 -8.43 6.28
C PHE A 26 -0.89 -9.01 7.69
N ARG A 27 -1.53 -8.29 8.62
CA ARG A 27 -1.81 -8.79 9.99
C ARG A 27 -2.57 -10.12 9.97
N LYS A 28 -3.61 -10.25 9.15
CA LYS A 28 -4.47 -11.43 9.07
C LYS A 28 -3.81 -12.59 8.31
N ASN A 29 -2.99 -12.30 7.30
CA ASN A 29 -2.54 -13.31 6.34
C ASN A 29 -1.03 -13.63 6.37
N HIS A 30 -0.20 -12.85 7.07
CA HIS A 30 1.26 -12.99 6.99
C HIS A 30 1.77 -14.40 7.34
N GLN A 31 1.22 -15.04 8.37
CA GLN A 31 1.61 -16.42 8.72
C GLN A 31 1.29 -17.40 7.58
N LEU A 32 0.11 -17.26 6.96
CA LEU A 32 -0.32 -18.11 5.86
C LEU A 32 0.53 -17.86 4.60
N LEU A 33 0.87 -16.61 4.30
CA LEU A 33 1.77 -16.24 3.21
C LEU A 33 3.15 -16.90 3.40
N ARG A 34 3.72 -16.79 4.60
CA ARG A 34 5.00 -17.41 4.98
C ARG A 34 4.99 -18.94 4.84
N LEU A 35 3.90 -19.59 5.24
CA LEU A 35 3.74 -21.05 5.11
C LEU A 35 3.66 -21.51 3.65
N ASN A 36 3.31 -20.60 2.73
CA ASN A 36 3.26 -20.86 1.29
C ASN A 36 4.49 -20.29 0.56
N ASN A 37 5.60 -20.07 1.26
CA ASN A 37 6.85 -19.55 0.72
C ASN A 37 6.73 -18.18 0.02
N ALA A 38 5.74 -17.37 0.38
CA ALA A 38 5.69 -15.96 0.00
C ALA A 38 6.57 -15.17 0.98
N ASP A 39 7.81 -14.90 0.57
CA ASP A 39 8.84 -14.23 1.37
C ASP A 39 9.20 -12.83 0.85
N ASP A 40 8.79 -12.48 -0.37
CA ASP A 40 8.87 -11.15 -0.97
C ASP A 40 7.46 -10.53 -1.05
N LEU A 41 7.19 -9.55 -0.18
CA LEU A 41 5.90 -8.88 -0.06
C LEU A 41 6.04 -7.42 -0.47
N ARG A 42 5.17 -6.95 -1.36
CA ARG A 42 5.23 -5.59 -1.93
C ARG A 42 3.85 -4.97 -2.03
N ILE A 43 3.75 -3.68 -1.71
CA ILE A 43 2.61 -2.83 -2.09
C ILE A 43 3.10 -1.91 -3.20
N PHE A 44 2.59 -2.10 -4.41
CA PHE A 44 2.90 -1.22 -5.52
C PHE A 44 2.03 0.03 -5.45
N ILE A 45 2.67 1.18 -5.54
CA ILE A 45 2.02 2.49 -5.49
C ILE A 45 2.29 3.20 -6.81
N GLU A 46 1.23 3.65 -7.45
CA GLU A 46 1.30 4.46 -8.66
C GLU A 46 0.69 5.83 -8.37
N ALA A 47 1.51 6.88 -8.45
CA ALA A 47 1.09 8.26 -8.24
C ALA A 47 1.08 9.01 -9.58
N TYR A 48 -0.04 9.63 -9.91
CA TYR A 48 -0.23 10.43 -11.11
C TYR A 48 -0.41 11.89 -10.70
N TYR A 49 0.38 12.81 -11.27
CA TYR A 49 0.35 14.23 -10.86
C TYR A 49 0.50 15.20 -12.03
N SER A 50 -0.11 16.38 -11.93
CA SER A 50 -0.02 17.45 -12.93
C SER A 50 0.68 18.73 -12.44
N ASP A 51 0.90 18.88 -11.13
CA ASP A 51 1.54 20.06 -10.51
C ASP A 51 2.51 19.64 -9.37
N GLN A 52 2.29 20.09 -8.13
CA GLN A 52 3.07 19.64 -6.98
C GLN A 52 2.56 18.28 -6.50
N CYS A 53 3.48 17.34 -6.28
CA CYS A 53 3.17 15.98 -5.85
C CYS A 53 3.77 15.74 -4.46
N ASN A 54 3.10 16.26 -3.42
CA ASN A 54 3.41 15.93 -2.03
C ASN A 54 2.40 14.91 -1.54
N PHE A 55 2.87 13.74 -1.13
CA PHE A 55 2.03 12.70 -0.54
C PHE A 55 2.78 12.00 0.59
N GLU A 56 2.02 11.54 1.58
CA GLU A 56 2.47 10.62 2.62
C GLU A 56 1.93 9.24 2.26
N ILE A 57 2.73 8.19 2.49
CA ILE A 57 2.29 6.81 2.34
C ILE A 57 2.32 6.17 3.71
N PHE A 58 1.16 5.83 4.24
CA PHE A 58 0.97 5.42 5.63
C PHE A 58 1.41 6.51 6.61
N ASN A 59 0.52 6.88 7.52
CA ASN A 59 0.95 7.68 8.67
C ASN A 59 2.00 6.93 9.51
N SER A 60 2.67 7.64 10.41
CA SER A 60 3.74 7.08 11.24
C SER A 60 3.34 5.85 12.05
N GLU A 61 2.07 5.74 12.47
CA GLU A 61 1.59 4.59 13.25
C GLU A 61 1.40 3.36 12.35
N LEU A 62 0.75 3.52 11.20
CA LEU A 62 0.49 2.45 10.25
C LEU A 62 1.78 1.94 9.59
N LEU A 63 2.73 2.83 9.31
CA LEU A 63 4.02 2.45 8.73
C LEU A 63 4.81 1.54 9.68
N VAL A 64 4.78 1.83 10.99
CA VAL A 64 5.40 0.98 12.02
C VAL A 64 4.74 -0.40 12.09
N GLU A 65 3.41 -0.46 11.99
CA GLU A 65 2.69 -1.74 11.95
C GLU A 65 3.03 -2.55 10.68
N LEU A 66 3.08 -1.90 9.51
CA LEU A 66 3.38 -2.56 8.24
C LEU A 66 4.82 -3.10 8.19
N ALA A 67 5.78 -2.36 8.75
CA ALA A 67 7.20 -2.73 8.75
C ALA A 67 7.47 -4.09 9.44
N LYS A 68 6.61 -4.51 10.39
CA LYS A 68 6.70 -5.83 11.05
C LYS A 68 6.64 -7.00 10.08
N TYR A 69 6.01 -6.81 8.91
CA TYR A 69 5.80 -7.84 7.90
C TYR A 69 6.85 -7.82 6.78
N LYS A 70 7.89 -6.98 6.87
CA LYS A 70 8.95 -6.85 5.86
C LYS A 70 8.42 -6.55 4.44
N VAL A 71 7.35 -5.76 4.37
CA VAL A 71 6.73 -5.33 3.11
C VAL A 71 7.52 -4.18 2.51
N SER A 72 7.81 -4.26 1.21
CA SER A 72 8.41 -3.16 0.44
C SER A 72 7.33 -2.27 -0.17
N LEU A 73 7.65 -0.99 -0.34
CA LEU A 73 6.77 0.02 -0.95
C LEU A 73 7.39 0.56 -2.25
N PRO A 74 7.45 -0.23 -3.34
CA PRO A 74 7.84 0.31 -4.64
C PRO A 74 6.84 1.36 -5.12
N ILE A 75 7.36 2.52 -5.56
CA ILE A 75 6.56 3.67 -5.98
C ILE A 75 6.96 4.04 -7.41
N SER A 76 5.97 4.19 -8.27
CA SER A 76 6.10 4.79 -9.60
C SER A 76 5.35 6.12 -9.61
N VAL A 77 5.99 7.18 -10.10
CA VAL A 77 5.39 8.52 -10.17
C VAL A 77 5.36 8.94 -11.63
N TYR A 78 4.17 9.28 -12.12
CA TYR A 78 3.90 9.65 -13.50
C TYR A 78 3.43 11.09 -13.56
N TYR A 79 4.09 11.89 -14.39
CA TYR A 79 3.61 13.22 -14.73
C TYR A 79 2.53 13.11 -15.80
N CYS A 80 1.37 13.72 -15.56
CA CYS A 80 0.27 13.82 -16.50
C CYS A 80 0.25 15.23 -17.07
N ASP A 81 0.72 15.39 -18.32
CA ASP A 81 0.48 16.61 -19.08
C ASP A 81 -1.03 16.75 -19.33
N ASN A 82 -1.57 17.91 -19.00
CA ASN A 82 -2.94 18.29 -19.37
C ASN A 82 -2.92 18.78 -20.83
N ASP A 83 -2.88 17.86 -21.80
CA ASP A 83 -3.22 18.16 -23.19
C ASP A 83 -4.74 18.26 -23.38
#